data_AF-A0A358HUA5-F1
#
_entry.id   AF-A0A358HUA5-F1
#
_cell.length_a   1.000
_cell.length_b   1.000
_cell.length_c   1.000
_cell.angle_alpha   90.00
_cell.angle_beta   90.00
_cell.angle_gamma   90.00
#
_symmetry.space_group_name_H-M   'P 1'
#
loop_
_entity.id
_entity.type
_entity.pdbx_description
1 polymer ?
#
loop_
_entity_poly.entity_id
_entity_poly.type
_entity_poly.pdbx_seq_one_letter_code
_entity_poly.pdbx_strand_id
1 'polypeptide(L)'
;RIRDMCMQIVLIYVSLSVICMLLYRFFGMTWFDAINHGMTTLATGGYSTSDMSFAKFDSNLALHWVGVVFMCAGALPFTAYAVLIRKRKIGAIIGNQQIKLFGLIITVFTLLLTFRLAQISDDSIFRSLTMAAFNLVSVITTTGFASGDYLLWGPAAVMLFFFATFIGGCSGSTAGGFKMFRLYVIFTGLQAHFMRLRSPSAVVVSRIDRHEITSDIFNAVTVYVCLLALSYMVVTVALGLTGLDLITSMSAAATALANVGPGLGNIIGPAGNFQSLPDSAKWILDVAMILGRLEFETLLVLLMPSFWRD
;
A
#
# COMPACT_ATOMS: atom_id res chain seq x y z
N ARG A 1 -23.35 5.27 18.77
CA ARG A 1 -22.10 4.47 18.82
C ARG A 1 -21.44 4.32 17.44
N ILE A 2 -22.05 3.63 16.47
CA ILE A 2 -21.49 3.51 15.10
C ILE A 2 -21.41 4.89 14.42
N ARG A 3 -22.51 5.65 14.42
CA ARG A 3 -22.57 7.02 13.89
C ARG A 3 -21.44 7.92 14.43
N ASP A 4 -21.20 7.88 15.74
CA ASP A 4 -20.19 8.73 16.39
C ASP A 4 -18.76 8.33 15.98
N MET A 5 -18.52 7.04 15.73
CA MET A 5 -17.25 6.55 15.21
C MET A 5 -17.05 6.96 13.75
N CYS A 6 -18.07 6.82 12.90
CA CYS A 6 -18.03 7.26 11.51
C CYS A 6 -17.76 8.76 11.39
N MET A 7 -18.48 9.59 12.17
CA MET A 7 -18.27 11.05 12.17
C MET A 7 -16.86 11.44 12.58
N GLN A 8 -16.24 10.71 13.51
CA GLN A 8 -14.85 10.97 13.89
C GLN A 8 -13.87 10.61 12.79
N ILE A 9 -14.06 9.49 12.10
CA ILE A 9 -13.21 9.10 10.96
C ILE A 9 -13.31 10.15 9.86
N VAL A 10 -14.52 10.61 9.52
CA VAL A 10 -14.74 11.67 8.53
C VAL A 10 -14.04 12.97 8.93
N LEU A 11 -14.16 13.39 10.19
CA LEU A 11 -13.51 14.60 10.68
C LEU A 11 -11.97 14.49 10.62
N ILE A 12 -11.40 13.35 10.99
CA ILE A 12 -9.96 13.09 10.89
C ILE A 12 -9.51 13.12 9.43
N TYR A 13 -10.27 12.47 8.54
CA TYR A 13 -9.95 12.44 7.11
C TYR A 13 -9.97 13.85 6.51
N VAL A 14 -11.06 14.59 6.69
CA VAL A 14 -11.21 15.95 6.15
C VAL A 14 -10.14 16.89 6.72
N SER A 15 -9.87 16.83 8.04
CA SER A 15 -8.84 17.69 8.63
C SER A 15 -7.44 17.39 8.09
N LEU A 16 -7.04 16.12 7.98
CA LEU A 16 -5.76 15.73 7.39
C LEU A 16 -5.66 16.14 5.91
N SER A 17 -6.74 15.97 5.13
CA SER A 17 -6.79 16.37 3.72
C SER A 17 -6.59 17.88 3.57
N VAL A 18 -7.32 18.69 4.35
CA VAL A 18 -7.19 20.15 4.30
C VAL A 18 -5.77 20.60 4.69
N ILE A 19 -5.19 20.02 5.74
CA ILE A 19 -3.81 20.34 6.14
C ILE A 19 -2.83 19.96 5.02
N CYS A 20 -3.00 18.79 4.38
CA CYS A 20 -2.18 18.36 3.25
C CYS A 20 -2.25 19.37 2.08
N MET A 21 -3.46 19.78 1.68
CA MET A 21 -3.68 20.77 0.62
C MET A 21 -3.01 22.11 0.93
N LEU A 22 -3.14 22.60 2.17
CA LEU A 22 -2.53 23.85 2.59
C LEU A 22 -1.00 23.78 2.58
N LEU A 23 -0.42 22.66 3.01
CA LEU A 23 1.04 22.47 2.98
C LEU A 23 1.56 22.35 1.54
N TYR A 24 0.89 21.61 0.66
CA TYR A 24 1.26 21.59 -0.76
C TYR A 24 1.22 22.98 -1.39
N ARG A 25 0.19 23.79 -1.07
CA ARG A 25 0.12 25.18 -1.51
C ARG A 25 1.27 26.01 -0.96
N PHE A 26 1.57 25.88 0.34
CA PHE A 26 2.63 26.63 1.00
C PHE A 26 4.01 26.35 0.41
N PHE A 27 4.30 25.09 0.08
CA PHE A 27 5.57 24.68 -0.55
C PHE A 27 5.59 24.86 -2.08
N GLY A 28 4.61 25.54 -2.68
CA GLY A 28 4.72 26.08 -4.04
C GLY A 28 3.83 25.46 -5.10
N MET A 29 2.93 24.52 -4.78
CA MET A 29 1.92 24.07 -5.75
C MET A 29 0.91 25.18 -6.05
N THR A 30 0.33 25.18 -7.26
CA THR A 30 -0.85 26.00 -7.55
C THR A 30 -2.04 25.52 -6.71
N TRP A 31 -3.07 26.34 -6.53
CA TRP A 31 -4.27 25.88 -5.78
C TRP A 31 -4.93 24.67 -6.44
N PHE A 32 -4.98 24.64 -7.77
CA PHE A 32 -5.52 23.50 -8.52
C PHE A 32 -4.73 22.22 -8.26
N ASP A 33 -3.39 22.29 -8.35
CA ASP A 33 -2.53 21.15 -8.06
C ASP A 33 -2.63 20.73 -6.58
N ALA A 34 -2.58 21.69 -5.65
CA ALA A 34 -2.59 21.43 -4.22
C ALA A 34 -3.88 20.73 -3.75
N ILE A 35 -5.03 21.15 -4.27
CA ILE A 35 -6.32 20.53 -3.96
C ILE A 35 -6.39 19.12 -4.55
N ASN A 36 -6.07 18.95 -5.84
CA ASN A 36 -6.14 17.65 -6.51
C ASN A 36 -5.16 16.63 -5.90
N HIS A 37 -3.91 17.01 -5.69
CA HIS A 37 -2.92 16.14 -5.05
C HIS A 37 -3.25 15.90 -3.58
N GLY A 38 -3.79 16.88 -2.85
CA GLY A 38 -4.18 16.69 -1.45
C GLY A 38 -5.34 15.69 -1.29
N MET A 39 -6.29 15.68 -2.23
CA MET A 39 -7.37 14.68 -2.26
C MET A 39 -6.82 13.27 -2.48
N THR A 40 -5.87 13.10 -3.41
CA THR A 40 -5.37 11.79 -3.82
C THR A 40 -4.27 11.24 -2.90
N THR A 41 -3.52 12.11 -2.22
CA THR A 41 -2.47 11.72 -1.26
C THR A 41 -3.08 11.00 -0.04
N LEU A 42 -4.09 11.60 0.60
CA LEU A 42 -4.68 11.01 1.80
C LEU A 42 -5.61 9.83 1.47
N ALA A 43 -6.30 9.89 0.34
CA ALA A 43 -7.13 8.78 -0.15
C ALA A 43 -6.31 7.56 -0.61
N THR A 44 -4.98 7.68 -0.66
CA THR A 44 -4.05 6.70 -1.25
C THR A 44 -4.51 6.29 -2.65
N GLY A 45 -4.73 7.29 -3.52
CA GLY A 45 -5.29 7.11 -4.86
C GLY A 45 -4.40 7.49 -6.03
N GLY A 46 -3.33 8.27 -5.81
CA GLY A 46 -2.23 8.43 -6.80
C GLY A 46 -2.51 9.25 -8.05
N TYR A 47 -3.76 9.65 -8.30
CA TYR A 47 -4.08 10.50 -9.44
C TYR A 47 -3.38 11.86 -9.34
N SER A 48 -2.88 12.32 -10.48
CA SER A 48 -2.14 13.57 -10.65
C SER A 48 -2.80 14.44 -11.72
N THR A 49 -2.51 15.74 -11.70
CA THR A 49 -2.92 16.70 -12.74
C THR A 49 -2.01 16.66 -13.97
N SER A 50 -0.99 15.79 -13.98
CA SER A 50 0.01 15.68 -15.02
C SER A 50 0.44 14.22 -15.21
N ASP A 51 0.75 13.85 -16.45
CA ASP A 51 1.28 12.52 -16.81
C ASP A 51 2.62 12.21 -16.12
N MET A 52 3.39 13.25 -15.75
CA MET A 52 4.62 13.09 -14.96
C MET A 52 4.35 12.76 -13.49
N SER A 53 3.10 12.54 -13.09
CA SER A 53 2.70 12.26 -11.71
C SER A 53 3.28 13.30 -10.73
N PHE A 54 4.06 12.89 -9.73
CA PHE A 54 4.71 13.78 -8.78
C PHE A 54 6.08 14.30 -9.25
N ALA A 55 6.65 13.70 -10.30
CA ALA A 55 7.92 14.16 -10.90
C ALA A 55 7.83 15.61 -11.43
N LYS A 56 6.61 16.11 -11.72
CA LYS A 56 6.34 17.53 -12.00
C LYS A 56 6.90 18.48 -10.93
N PHE A 57 7.03 18.01 -9.68
CA PHE A 57 7.45 18.80 -8.52
C PHE A 57 8.86 18.46 -8.02
N ASP A 58 9.68 17.80 -8.85
CA ASP A 58 11.05 17.37 -8.53
C ASP A 58 11.96 18.52 -8.03
N SER A 59 11.72 19.74 -8.50
CA SER A 59 12.48 20.94 -8.10
C SER A 59 12.35 21.28 -6.61
N ASN A 60 11.29 20.84 -5.93
CA ASN A 60 11.10 21.09 -4.50
C ASN A 60 10.93 19.80 -3.69
N LEU A 61 12.03 19.36 -3.09
CA LEU A 61 12.07 18.18 -2.23
C LEU A 61 11.15 18.29 -0.99
N ALA A 62 10.79 19.50 -0.55
CA ALA A 62 9.86 19.66 0.57
C ALA A 62 8.46 19.09 0.25
N LEU A 63 8.01 19.20 -1.01
CA LEU A 63 6.73 18.63 -1.45
C LEU A 63 6.73 17.09 -1.34
N HIS A 64 7.87 16.46 -1.63
CA HIS A 64 8.02 15.00 -1.50
C HIS A 64 7.88 14.56 -0.05
N TRP A 65 8.50 15.28 0.89
CA TRP A 65 8.38 14.98 2.31
C TRP A 65 6.98 15.23 2.85
N VAL A 66 6.27 16.27 2.39
CA VAL A 66 4.83 16.43 2.68
C VAL A 66 4.07 15.19 2.18
N GLY A 67 4.28 14.78 0.93
CA GLY A 67 3.67 13.56 0.39
C GLY A 67 3.95 12.32 1.22
N VAL A 68 5.22 12.06 1.57
CA VAL A 68 5.63 10.93 2.42
C VAL A 68 4.88 10.92 3.75
N VAL A 69 4.79 12.07 4.43
CA VAL A 69 4.13 12.17 5.73
C VAL A 69 2.63 11.90 5.61
N PHE A 70 1.95 12.47 4.62
CA PHE A 70 0.50 12.32 4.47
C PHE A 70 0.08 10.99 3.86
N MET A 71 0.89 10.39 2.97
CA MET A 71 0.70 9.01 2.51
C MET A 71 0.84 8.03 3.68
N CYS A 72 1.89 8.18 4.50
CA CYS A 72 2.01 7.41 5.74
C CYS A 72 0.79 7.63 6.64
N ALA A 73 0.33 8.87 6.82
CA ALA A 73 -0.82 9.17 7.66
C ALA A 73 -2.11 8.50 7.16
N GLY A 74 -2.37 8.53 5.84
CA GLY A 74 -3.51 7.83 5.22
C GLY A 74 -3.41 6.30 5.36
N ALA A 75 -2.20 5.76 5.42
CA ALA A 75 -1.95 4.33 5.58
C ALA A 75 -2.01 3.81 7.04
N LEU A 76 -2.07 4.70 8.04
CA LEU A 76 -2.26 4.31 9.45
C LEU A 76 -3.74 4.04 9.79
N PRO A 77 -4.03 3.26 10.85
CA PRO A 77 -5.41 3.01 11.26
C PRO A 77 -6.10 4.31 11.71
N PHE A 78 -7.23 4.68 11.11
CA PHE A 78 -7.97 5.87 11.52
C PHE A 78 -8.50 5.76 12.95
N THR A 79 -8.70 4.53 13.43
CA THR A 79 -9.03 4.23 14.82
C THR A 79 -7.92 4.66 15.79
N ALA A 80 -6.64 4.59 15.39
CA ALA A 80 -5.52 5.03 16.21
C ALA A 80 -5.53 6.56 16.39
N TYR A 81 -5.86 7.32 15.34
CA TYR A 81 -6.07 8.77 15.44
C TYR A 81 -7.25 9.12 16.35
N ALA A 82 -8.38 8.41 16.22
CA ALA A 82 -9.53 8.63 17.09
C ALA A 82 -9.19 8.38 18.57
N VAL A 83 -8.40 7.34 18.87
CA VAL A 83 -7.92 7.06 20.23
C VAL A 83 -6.95 8.14 20.71
N LEU A 84 -6.04 8.61 19.85
CA LEU A 84 -5.10 9.69 20.17
C LEU A 84 -5.85 10.95 20.57
N ILE A 85 -6.85 11.38 19.79
CA ILE A 85 -7.62 12.60 20.05
C ILE A 85 -8.42 12.47 21.35
N ARG A 86 -9.08 11.32 21.57
CA ARG A 86 -9.92 11.12 22.77
C ARG A 86 -9.10 10.98 24.06
N LYS A 87 -8.01 10.21 24.02
CA LYS A 87 -7.23 9.85 25.23
C LYS A 87 -5.99 10.72 25.42
N ARG A 88 -5.60 11.54 24.43
CA ARG A 88 -4.34 12.33 24.41
C ARG A 88 -3.09 11.51 24.72
N LYS A 89 -3.10 10.21 24.38
CA LYS A 89 -2.02 9.27 24.68
C LYS A 89 -1.34 8.83 23.38
N ILE A 90 -0.14 9.35 23.16
CA ILE A 90 0.73 9.00 22.02
C ILE A 90 1.08 7.51 22.01
N GLY A 91 1.07 6.87 23.18
CA GLY A 91 1.26 5.42 23.33
C GLY A 91 0.27 4.56 22.52
N ALA A 92 -0.87 5.10 22.10
CA ALA A 92 -1.79 4.40 21.20
C ALA A 92 -1.22 4.20 19.78
N ILE A 93 -0.34 5.09 19.33
CA ILE A 93 0.33 5.00 18.03
C ILE A 93 1.64 4.24 18.19
N ILE A 94 2.50 4.67 19.13
CA ILE A 94 3.83 4.08 19.34
C ILE A 94 3.74 2.64 19.84
N GLY A 95 2.70 2.28 20.58
CA GLY A 95 2.50 0.93 21.10
C GLY A 95 1.99 -0.09 20.08
N ASN A 96 1.37 0.38 19.00
CA ASN A 96 0.65 -0.48 18.05
C ASN A 96 1.62 -1.29 17.18
N GLN A 97 1.50 -2.62 17.21
CA GLN A 97 2.40 -3.51 16.48
C GLN A 97 2.33 -3.34 14.95
N GLN A 98 1.17 -3.02 14.37
CA GLN A 98 1.05 -2.79 12.93
C GLN A 98 1.83 -1.54 12.50
N ILE A 99 1.74 -0.46 13.29
CA ILE A 99 2.44 0.79 13.00
C ILE A 99 3.95 0.60 13.13
N LYS A 100 4.41 -0.17 14.12
CA LYS A 100 5.84 -0.52 14.27
C LYS A 100 6.34 -1.33 13.08
N LEU A 101 5.60 -2.36 12.66
CA LEU A 101 5.96 -3.18 11.51
C LEU A 101 6.01 -2.35 10.23
N PHE A 102 5.01 -1.49 10.03
CA PHE A 102 4.94 -0.56 8.90
C PHE A 102 6.16 0.38 8.85
N GLY A 103 6.48 1.03 9.97
CA GLY A 103 7.64 1.92 10.07
C GLY A 103 8.97 1.19 9.87
N LEU A 104 9.10 -0.04 10.39
CA LEU A 104 10.29 -0.86 10.20
C LEU A 104 10.53 -1.20 8.72
N ILE A 105 9.49 -1.67 8.02
CA ILE A 105 9.56 -2.03 6.60
C ILE A 105 9.94 -0.80 5.77
N ILE A 106 9.25 0.33 5.96
CA ILE A 106 9.56 1.58 5.24
C ILE A 106 11.00 1.99 5.48
N THR A 107 11.47 1.97 6.72
CA THR A 107 12.83 2.42 7.06
C THR A 107 13.87 1.52 6.40
N VAL A 108 13.75 0.20 6.54
CA VAL A 108 14.71 -0.76 5.98
C VAL A 108 14.74 -0.67 4.46
N PHE A 109 13.59 -0.70 3.79
CA PHE A 109 13.53 -0.67 2.33
C PHE A 109 13.98 0.68 1.78
N THR A 110 13.67 1.80 2.45
CA THR A 110 14.15 3.14 2.07
C THR A 110 15.67 3.19 2.13
N LEU A 111 16.29 2.67 3.19
CA LEU A 111 17.74 2.66 3.33
C LEU A 111 18.42 1.79 2.27
N LEU A 112 17.87 0.61 1.96
CA LEU A 112 18.37 -0.26 0.90
C LEU A 112 18.30 0.43 -0.47
N LEU A 113 17.18 1.06 -0.80
CA LEU A 113 17.00 1.80 -2.05
C LEU A 113 17.89 3.04 -2.12
N THR A 114 18.05 3.76 -1.00
CA THR A 114 18.93 4.94 -0.91
C THR A 114 20.38 4.55 -1.16
N PHE A 115 20.85 3.47 -0.52
CA PHE A 115 22.19 2.95 -0.72
C PHE A 115 22.40 2.54 -2.19
N ARG A 116 21.43 1.85 -2.79
CA ARG A 116 21.50 1.47 -4.20
C ARG A 116 21.54 2.69 -5.12
N LEU A 117 20.71 3.69 -4.87
CA LEU A 117 20.63 4.90 -5.70
C LEU A 117 21.93 5.72 -5.60
N ALA A 118 22.49 5.86 -4.39
CA ALA A 118 23.77 6.53 -4.16
C ALA A 118 24.97 5.90 -4.88
N GLN A 119 24.86 4.64 -5.35
CA GLN A 119 25.89 3.99 -6.16
C GLN A 119 25.78 4.27 -7.67
N ILE A 120 24.61 4.73 -8.13
CA ILE A 120 24.31 4.89 -9.57
C ILE A 120 24.18 6.36 -9.95
N SER A 121 23.61 7.18 -9.05
CA SER A 121 23.41 8.60 -9.26
C SER A 121 24.53 9.42 -8.63
N ASP A 122 24.98 10.46 -9.32
CA ASP A 122 25.83 11.51 -8.75
C ASP A 122 25.06 12.53 -7.88
N ASP A 123 23.78 12.25 -7.60
CA ASP A 123 22.94 13.08 -6.74
C ASP A 123 23.43 13.08 -5.28
N SER A 124 23.12 14.17 -4.57
CA SER A 124 23.36 14.24 -3.13
C SER A 124 22.62 13.12 -2.38
N ILE A 125 23.23 12.58 -1.32
CA ILE A 125 22.64 11.51 -0.48
C ILE A 125 21.23 11.90 0.02
N PHE A 126 21.02 13.17 0.35
CA PHE A 126 19.71 13.66 0.81
C PHE A 126 18.63 13.59 -0.28
N ARG A 127 19.00 13.89 -1.54
CA ARG A 127 18.10 13.76 -2.69
C ARG A 127 17.80 12.28 -2.97
N SER A 128 18.82 11.41 -2.97
CA SER A 128 18.61 9.96 -3.13
C SER A 128 17.70 9.39 -2.04
N LEU A 129 17.88 9.81 -0.79
CA LEU A 129 17.02 9.42 0.34
C LEU A 129 15.58 9.88 0.12
N THR A 130 15.39 11.13 -0.32
CA THR A 130 14.06 11.70 -0.56
C THR A 130 13.32 10.94 -1.67
N MET A 131 14.02 10.63 -2.78
CA MET A 131 13.43 9.89 -3.90
C MET A 131 13.12 8.44 -3.55
N ALA A 132 14.03 7.77 -2.83
CA ALA A 132 13.82 6.42 -2.33
C ALA A 132 12.62 6.37 -1.38
N ALA A 133 12.57 7.28 -0.40
CA ALA A 133 11.47 7.34 0.57
C ALA A 133 10.13 7.64 -0.11
N PHE A 134 10.09 8.63 -1.01
CA PHE A 134 8.86 9.03 -1.68
C PHE A 134 8.26 7.91 -2.53
N ASN A 135 9.04 7.35 -3.44
CA ASN A 135 8.55 6.30 -4.34
C ASN A 135 8.20 5.03 -3.57
N LEU A 136 9.01 4.65 -2.58
CA LEU A 136 8.72 3.47 -1.76
C LEU A 136 7.45 3.63 -0.94
N VAL A 137 7.31 4.76 -0.23
CA VAL A 137 6.11 5.03 0.58
C VAL A 137 4.89 5.09 -0.31
N SER A 138 5.00 5.71 -1.48
CA SER A 138 3.93 5.73 -2.48
C SER A 138 3.46 4.33 -2.88
N VAL A 139 4.39 3.39 -3.14
CA VAL A 139 4.05 2.01 -3.50
C VAL A 139 3.47 1.23 -2.31
N ILE A 140 4.13 1.24 -1.14
CA ILE A 140 3.70 0.49 0.06
C ILE A 140 2.35 0.98 0.60
N THR A 141 2.10 2.29 0.53
CA THR A 141 0.82 2.86 0.95
C THR A 141 -0.27 2.69 -0.09
N THR A 142 0.05 2.04 -1.22
CA THR A 142 -0.80 1.88 -2.40
C THR A 142 -1.32 3.22 -2.92
N THR A 143 -0.54 4.29 -2.75
CA THR A 143 -0.88 5.60 -3.30
C THR A 143 -0.61 5.62 -4.79
N GLY A 144 0.57 5.19 -5.25
CA GLY A 144 0.85 5.07 -6.68
C GLY A 144 1.34 6.33 -7.39
N PHE A 145 1.74 7.37 -6.65
CA PHE A 145 2.57 8.42 -7.22
C PHE A 145 3.94 7.89 -7.67
N ALA A 146 4.44 8.43 -8.78
CA ALA A 146 5.80 8.24 -9.22
C ALA A 146 6.52 9.59 -9.25
N SER A 147 7.74 9.64 -8.73
CA SER A 147 8.67 10.76 -8.90
C SER A 147 9.98 10.22 -9.46
N GLY A 148 10.06 10.20 -10.79
CA GLY A 148 11.14 9.58 -11.56
C GLY A 148 10.89 8.10 -11.88
N ASP A 149 11.70 7.58 -12.80
CA ASP A 149 11.63 6.19 -13.23
C ASP A 149 12.57 5.29 -12.40
N TYR A 150 11.98 4.57 -11.44
CA TYR A 150 12.73 3.63 -10.60
C TYR A 150 13.13 2.33 -11.32
N LEU A 151 12.70 2.10 -12.57
CA LEU A 151 13.21 0.99 -13.40
C LEU A 151 14.70 1.18 -13.72
N LEU A 152 15.17 2.42 -13.73
CA LEU A 152 16.57 2.78 -13.99
C LEU A 152 17.49 2.53 -12.79
N TRP A 153 16.96 2.20 -11.61
CA TRP A 153 17.76 1.99 -10.39
C TRP A 153 18.39 0.59 -10.33
N GLY A 154 18.20 -0.18 -11.40
CA GLY A 154 18.74 -1.52 -11.61
C GLY A 154 17.88 -2.64 -11.04
N PRO A 155 18.22 -3.91 -11.34
CA PRO A 155 17.33 -5.05 -11.13
C PRO A 155 16.92 -5.26 -9.66
N ALA A 156 17.83 -5.02 -8.73
CA ALA A 156 17.57 -5.17 -7.30
C ALA A 156 16.47 -4.21 -6.80
N ALA A 157 16.48 -2.96 -7.26
CA ALA A 157 15.47 -1.97 -6.91
C ALA A 157 14.11 -2.35 -7.50
N VAL A 158 14.07 -2.76 -8.78
CA VAL A 158 12.86 -3.23 -9.46
C VAL A 158 12.21 -4.40 -8.73
N MET A 159 12.99 -5.40 -8.33
CA MET A 159 12.49 -6.54 -7.55
C MET A 159 11.94 -6.08 -6.19
N LEU A 160 12.62 -5.16 -5.51
CA LEU A 160 12.15 -4.63 -4.23
C LEU A 160 10.81 -3.89 -4.38
N PHE A 161 10.66 -3.04 -5.41
CA PHE A 161 9.39 -2.37 -5.73
C PHE A 161 8.28 -3.36 -6.09
N PHE A 162 8.60 -4.43 -6.83
CA PHE A 162 7.65 -5.49 -7.14
C PHE A 162 7.09 -6.14 -5.87
N PHE A 163 7.95 -6.55 -4.93
CA PHE A 163 7.48 -7.12 -3.67
C PHE A 163 6.78 -6.10 -2.78
N ALA A 164 7.23 -4.84 -2.79
CA ALA A 164 6.59 -3.75 -2.07
C ALA A 164 5.15 -3.50 -2.54
N THR A 165 4.83 -3.77 -3.82
CA THR A 165 3.48 -3.64 -4.39
C THR A 165 2.46 -4.52 -3.67
N PHE A 166 2.87 -5.71 -3.22
CA PHE A 166 1.97 -6.59 -2.46
C PHE A 166 1.76 -6.09 -1.03
N ILE A 167 2.75 -5.42 -0.43
CA ILE A 167 2.69 -4.95 0.95
C ILE A 167 1.82 -3.69 1.02
N GLY A 168 0.76 -3.75 1.83
CA GLY A 168 -0.16 -2.62 2.01
C GLY A 168 0.03 -1.88 3.33
N GLY A 169 -0.80 -0.85 3.55
CA GLY A 169 -0.85 -0.12 4.82
C GLY A 169 -1.44 -0.93 5.99
N CYS A 170 -1.68 -0.25 7.11
CA CYS A 170 -2.30 -0.85 8.29
C CYS A 170 -3.80 -1.16 8.06
N SER A 171 -4.38 -2.01 8.90
CA SER A 171 -5.82 -2.29 8.84
C SER A 171 -6.65 -1.10 9.34
N GLY A 172 -7.78 -0.82 8.70
CA GLY A 172 -8.60 0.36 9.00
C GLY A 172 -8.00 1.68 8.49
N SER A 173 -7.20 1.61 7.44
CA SER A 173 -6.62 2.74 6.70
C SER A 173 -7.18 2.81 5.27
N THR A 174 -6.89 3.87 4.51
CA THR A 174 -7.37 4.03 3.12
C THR A 174 -6.63 3.15 2.12
N ALA A 175 -5.42 2.69 2.46
CA ALA A 175 -4.55 1.88 1.62
C ALA A 175 -5.22 0.55 1.20
N GLY A 176 -4.72 -0.07 0.14
CA GLY A 176 -5.09 -1.41 -0.30
C GLY A 176 -4.07 -2.46 0.12
N GLY A 177 -3.90 -3.47 -0.75
CA GLY A 177 -2.85 -4.48 -0.67
C GLY A 177 -2.96 -5.49 0.47
N PHE A 178 -1.89 -6.25 0.66
CA PHE A 178 -1.72 -7.18 1.77
C PHE A 178 -1.43 -6.41 3.06
N LYS A 179 -2.50 -6.13 3.81
CA LYS A 179 -2.45 -5.30 5.03
C LYS A 179 -1.40 -5.78 6.05
N MET A 180 -0.78 -4.82 6.74
CA MET A 180 0.24 -5.08 7.78
C MET A 180 -0.24 -6.04 8.88
N PHE A 181 -1.54 -6.03 9.20
CA PHE A 181 -2.14 -7.00 10.12
C PHE A 181 -1.96 -8.44 9.64
N ARG A 182 -2.28 -8.72 8.37
CA ARG A 182 -2.17 -10.07 7.79
C ARG A 182 -0.71 -10.52 7.76
N LEU A 183 0.21 -9.60 7.46
CA LEU A 183 1.65 -9.86 7.49
C LEU A 183 2.14 -10.21 8.89
N TYR A 184 1.69 -9.47 9.90
CA TYR A 184 2.02 -9.75 11.30
C TYR A 184 1.49 -11.11 11.76
N VAL A 185 0.24 -11.45 11.40
CA VAL A 185 -0.36 -12.75 11.72
C VAL A 185 0.46 -13.88 11.10
N ILE A 186 0.80 -13.83 9.82
CA ILE A 186 1.61 -14.89 9.18
C ILE A 186 2.96 -15.05 9.87
N PHE A 187 3.66 -13.93 10.14
CA PHE A 187 4.98 -14.00 10.75
C PHE A 187 4.94 -14.59 12.16
N THR A 188 3.95 -14.20 12.97
CA THR A 188 3.75 -14.77 14.32
C THR A 188 3.32 -16.24 14.27
N GLY A 189 2.54 -16.64 13.26
CA GLY A 189 2.20 -18.04 13.00
C GLY A 189 3.42 -18.89 12.63
N LEU A 190 4.28 -18.36 11.76
CA LEU A 190 5.53 -19.00 11.36
C LEU A 190 6.47 -19.18 12.57
N GLN A 191 6.62 -18.15 13.39
CA GLN A 191 7.39 -18.24 14.64
C GLN A 191 6.82 -19.29 15.60
N ALA A 192 5.49 -19.31 15.78
CA ALA A 192 4.83 -20.31 16.62
C ALA A 192 5.03 -21.73 16.08
N HIS A 193 4.97 -21.92 14.76
CA HIS A 193 5.23 -23.20 14.10
C HIS A 193 6.66 -23.68 14.34
N PHE A 194 7.67 -22.81 14.16
CA PHE A 194 9.07 -23.15 14.45
C PHE A 194 9.32 -23.47 15.93
N MET A 195 8.65 -22.76 16.84
CA MET A 195 8.75 -23.07 18.27
C MET A 195 8.15 -24.44 18.61
N ARG A 196 7.02 -24.81 18.00
CA ARG A 196 6.41 -26.14 18.17
C ARG A 196 7.23 -27.26 17.54
N LEU A 197 7.88 -27.01 16.41
CA LEU A 197 8.85 -27.94 15.80
C LEU A 197 9.99 -28.28 16.78
N ARG A 198 10.49 -27.28 17.51
CA ARG A 198 11.55 -27.47 18.51
C ARG A 198 11.01 -28.07 19.82
N SER A 199 9.79 -27.73 20.20
CA SER A 199 9.19 -28.13 21.48
C SER A 199 7.71 -28.50 21.27
N PRO A 200 7.41 -29.77 20.91
CA PRO A 200 6.07 -30.19 20.53
C PRO A 200 5.00 -29.97 21.60
N SER A 201 5.37 -30.01 22.88
CA SER A 201 4.46 -29.78 24.01
C SER A 201 4.29 -28.30 24.40
N ALA A 202 4.91 -27.36 23.66
CA ALA A 202 4.85 -25.94 23.99
C ALA A 202 3.50 -25.31 23.58
N VAL A 203 2.77 -24.76 24.55
CA VAL A 203 1.59 -23.93 24.31
C VAL A 203 2.05 -22.51 23.96
N VAL A 204 2.19 -22.25 22.67
CA VAL A 204 2.53 -20.91 22.15
C VAL A 204 1.25 -20.12 21.89
N VAL A 205 1.04 -19.05 22.68
CA VAL A 205 -0.06 -18.09 22.50
C VAL A 205 0.45 -16.87 21.74
N SER A 206 0.01 -16.71 20.49
CA SER A 206 0.34 -15.53 19.69
C SER A 206 -0.63 -14.39 20.03
N ARG A 207 -0.08 -13.18 20.24
CA ARG A 207 -0.87 -11.99 20.59
C ARG A 207 -0.50 -10.84 19.68
N ILE A 208 -1.50 -10.03 19.33
CA ILE A 208 -1.30 -8.71 18.72
C ILE A 208 -1.84 -7.64 19.67
N ASP A 209 -0.96 -6.73 20.07
CA ASP A 209 -1.19 -5.76 21.15
C ASP A 209 -1.68 -6.42 22.46
N ARG A 210 -2.99 -6.46 22.69
CA ARG A 210 -3.65 -7.05 23.88
C ARG A 210 -4.64 -8.16 23.56
N HIS A 211 -4.81 -8.51 22.29
CA HIS A 211 -5.77 -9.51 21.84
C HIS A 211 -5.03 -10.77 21.39
N GLU A 212 -5.60 -11.92 21.72
CA GLU A 212 -5.08 -13.21 21.30
C GLU A 212 -5.43 -13.45 19.83
N ILE A 213 -4.46 -13.96 19.07
CA ILE A 213 -4.67 -14.39 17.69
C ILE A 213 -5.19 -15.82 17.77
N THR A 214 -6.51 -15.98 17.62
CA THR A 214 -7.17 -17.29 17.63
C THR A 214 -6.85 -18.09 16.37
N SER A 215 -7.07 -19.40 16.41
CA SER A 215 -6.97 -20.28 15.24
C SER A 215 -7.85 -19.82 14.08
N ASP A 216 -9.01 -19.23 14.38
CA ASP A 216 -9.95 -18.74 13.36
C ASP A 216 -9.36 -17.56 12.59
N ILE A 217 -8.67 -16.64 13.29
CA ILE A 217 -7.97 -15.53 12.65
C ILE A 217 -6.84 -16.06 11.76
N PHE A 218 -6.06 -17.03 12.24
CA PHE A 218 -5.03 -17.68 11.43
C PHE A 218 -5.61 -18.31 10.17
N ASN A 219 -6.69 -19.10 10.29
CA ASN A 219 -7.34 -19.76 9.17
C ASN A 219 -7.88 -18.73 8.16
N ALA A 220 -8.54 -17.67 8.63
CA ALA A 220 -9.01 -16.59 7.75
C ALA A 220 -7.85 -15.94 6.98
N VAL A 221 -6.77 -15.57 7.67
CA VAL A 221 -5.58 -15.01 6.99
C VAL A 221 -4.97 -16.00 6.00
N THR A 222 -4.89 -17.29 6.32
CA THR A 222 -4.39 -18.32 5.39
C THR A 222 -5.28 -18.43 4.15
N VAL A 223 -6.60 -18.49 4.32
CA VAL A 223 -7.55 -18.52 3.20
C VAL A 223 -7.38 -17.27 2.33
N TYR A 224 -7.27 -16.09 2.94
CA TYR A 224 -7.01 -14.84 2.22
C TYR A 224 -5.73 -14.92 1.37
N VAL A 225 -4.62 -15.43 1.91
CA VAL A 225 -3.36 -15.57 1.17
C VAL A 225 -3.51 -16.52 -0.01
N CYS A 226 -4.17 -17.66 0.20
CA CYS A 226 -4.44 -18.61 -0.87
C CYS A 226 -5.31 -18.00 -1.98
N LEU A 227 -6.35 -17.26 -1.63
CA LEU A 227 -7.21 -16.57 -2.58
C LEU A 227 -6.47 -15.47 -3.34
N LEU A 228 -5.64 -14.67 -2.65
CA LEU A 228 -4.81 -13.65 -3.27
C LEU A 228 -3.83 -14.29 -4.27
N ALA A 229 -3.14 -15.36 -3.88
CA ALA A 229 -2.19 -16.06 -4.74
C ALA A 229 -2.87 -16.69 -5.96
N LEU A 230 -4.01 -17.37 -5.76
CA LEU A 230 -4.78 -17.96 -6.85
C LEU A 230 -5.29 -16.89 -7.83
N SER A 231 -5.85 -15.81 -7.30
CA SER A 231 -6.36 -14.71 -8.12
C SER A 231 -5.23 -14.02 -8.88
N TYR A 232 -4.07 -13.83 -8.24
CA TYR A 232 -2.87 -13.31 -8.89
C TYR A 232 -2.44 -14.18 -10.07
N MET A 233 -2.40 -15.50 -9.89
CA MET A 233 -2.07 -16.43 -10.98
C MET A 233 -3.10 -16.37 -12.11
N VAL A 234 -4.40 -16.42 -11.79
CA VAL A 234 -5.49 -16.40 -12.78
C VAL A 234 -5.48 -15.09 -13.58
N VAL A 235 -5.38 -13.94 -12.91
CA VAL A 235 -5.34 -12.63 -13.57
C VAL A 235 -4.08 -12.48 -14.43
N THR A 236 -2.91 -12.92 -13.94
CA THR A 236 -1.67 -12.89 -14.72
C THR A 236 -1.80 -13.71 -16.00
N VAL A 237 -2.33 -14.93 -15.93
CA VAL A 237 -2.54 -15.79 -17.10
C VAL A 237 -3.56 -15.16 -18.04
N ALA A 238 -4.68 -14.64 -17.52
CA ALA A 238 -5.71 -13.99 -18.31
C ALA A 238 -5.17 -12.78 -19.09
N LEU A 239 -4.31 -11.97 -18.46
CA LEU A 239 -3.62 -10.86 -19.12
C LEU A 239 -2.62 -11.35 -20.17
N GLY A 240 -1.86 -12.42 -19.89
CA GLY A 240 -0.97 -13.04 -20.87
C GLY A 240 -1.72 -13.54 -22.12
N LEU A 241 -2.94 -14.07 -21.96
CA LEU A 241 -3.80 -14.48 -23.08
C LEU A 241 -4.23 -13.31 -23.99
N THR A 242 -4.15 -12.06 -23.52
CA THR A 242 -4.42 -10.87 -24.34
C THR A 242 -3.22 -10.43 -25.19
N GLY A 243 -2.08 -11.14 -25.10
CA GLY A 243 -0.86 -10.85 -25.86
C GLY A 243 0.15 -9.95 -25.15
N LEU A 244 -0.05 -9.66 -23.86
CA LEU A 244 0.90 -8.91 -23.04
C LEU A 244 2.10 -9.77 -22.67
N ASP A 245 3.28 -9.15 -22.56
CA ASP A 245 4.48 -9.84 -22.10
C ASP A 245 4.38 -10.24 -20.62
N LEU A 246 5.27 -11.14 -20.18
CA LEU A 246 5.24 -11.71 -18.84
C LEU A 246 5.42 -10.64 -17.74
N ILE A 247 6.32 -9.66 -17.93
CA ILE A 247 6.60 -8.63 -16.91
C ILE A 247 5.40 -7.70 -16.80
N THR A 248 4.86 -7.24 -17.92
CA THR A 248 3.64 -6.41 -17.94
C THR A 248 2.47 -7.16 -17.32
N SER A 249 2.23 -8.42 -17.67
CA SER A 249 1.12 -9.22 -17.14
C SER A 249 1.22 -9.45 -15.63
N MET A 250 2.39 -9.87 -15.15
CA MET A 250 2.63 -10.13 -13.72
C MET A 250 2.54 -8.86 -12.88
N SER A 251 3.08 -7.74 -13.37
CA SER A 251 3.06 -6.48 -12.62
C SER A 251 1.69 -5.80 -12.69
N ALA A 252 0.98 -5.88 -13.82
CA ALA A 252 -0.39 -5.39 -13.97
C ALA A 252 -1.36 -6.14 -13.04
N ALA A 253 -1.24 -7.47 -12.95
CA ALA A 253 -2.04 -8.26 -12.03
C ALA A 253 -1.76 -7.89 -10.57
N ALA A 254 -0.48 -7.72 -10.20
CA ALA A 254 -0.08 -7.34 -8.84
C ALA A 254 -0.62 -5.97 -8.45
N THR A 255 -0.42 -4.97 -9.31
CA THR A 255 -0.83 -3.58 -9.02
C THR A 255 -2.35 -3.42 -9.01
N ALA A 256 -3.09 -4.13 -9.86
CA ALA A 256 -4.55 -4.12 -9.87
C ALA A 256 -5.13 -4.78 -8.61
N LEU A 257 -4.67 -5.98 -8.25
CA LEU A 257 -5.16 -6.68 -7.05
C LEU A 257 -4.79 -5.95 -5.75
N ALA A 258 -3.64 -5.27 -5.73
CA ALA A 258 -3.22 -4.47 -4.57
C ALA A 258 -3.79 -3.05 -4.57
N ASN A 259 -4.38 -2.59 -5.68
CA ASN A 259 -4.82 -1.21 -5.93
C ASN A 259 -3.70 -0.18 -5.74
N VAL A 260 -2.53 -0.43 -6.32
CA VAL A 260 -1.35 0.44 -6.17
C VAL A 260 -1.28 1.52 -7.25
N GLY A 261 -1.50 1.16 -8.52
CA GLY A 261 -1.43 2.09 -9.66
C GLY A 261 -0.36 1.69 -10.66
N PRO A 262 0.90 2.17 -10.52
CA PRO A 262 1.98 1.85 -11.46
C PRO A 262 2.31 0.35 -11.41
N GLY A 263 2.62 -0.21 -12.58
CA GLY A 263 3.18 -1.54 -12.75
C GLY A 263 4.68 -1.49 -13.02
N LEU A 264 5.20 -2.48 -13.73
CA LEU A 264 6.60 -2.56 -14.17
C LEU A 264 6.70 -2.75 -15.67
N GLY A 265 7.89 -2.51 -16.21
CA GLY A 265 8.16 -2.60 -17.65
C GLY A 265 7.88 -1.29 -18.38
N ASN A 266 8.13 -1.29 -19.69
CA ASN A 266 8.16 -0.06 -20.48
C ASN A 266 6.77 0.55 -20.72
N ILE A 267 5.71 -0.24 -20.61
CA ILE A 267 4.35 0.18 -20.96
C ILE A 267 3.65 0.79 -19.74
N ILE A 268 3.57 0.02 -18.65
CA ILE A 268 2.81 0.37 -17.44
C ILE A 268 3.70 0.74 -16.26
N GLY A 269 5.01 0.91 -16.49
CA GLY A 269 5.97 1.32 -15.47
C GLY A 269 5.68 2.70 -14.88
N PRO A 270 6.51 3.17 -13.95
CA PRO A 270 6.31 4.46 -13.28
C PRO A 270 6.33 5.68 -14.21
N ALA A 271 6.95 5.56 -15.39
CA ALA A 271 6.95 6.59 -16.43
C ALA A 271 5.95 6.31 -17.56
N GLY A 272 5.18 5.23 -17.46
CA GLY A 272 4.20 4.78 -18.47
C GLY A 272 2.75 4.92 -18.00
N ASN A 273 1.82 4.35 -18.77
CA ASN A 273 0.40 4.33 -18.42
C ASN A 273 -0.34 3.14 -19.08
N PHE A 274 -1.60 2.94 -18.70
CA PHE A 274 -2.41 1.81 -19.15
C PHE A 274 -3.16 2.06 -20.47
N GLN A 275 -2.97 3.22 -21.11
CA GLN A 275 -3.77 3.63 -22.28
C GLN A 275 -3.59 2.69 -23.47
N SER A 276 -2.36 2.24 -23.71
CA SER A 276 -1.97 1.41 -24.85
C SER A 276 -2.32 -0.07 -24.69
N LEU A 277 -2.85 -0.49 -23.54
CA LEU A 277 -3.26 -1.88 -23.33
C LEU A 277 -4.52 -2.23 -24.14
N PRO A 278 -4.67 -3.49 -24.57
CA PRO A 278 -5.89 -3.97 -25.20
C PRO A 278 -7.12 -3.76 -24.30
N ASP A 279 -8.28 -3.50 -24.91
CA ASP A 279 -9.51 -3.23 -24.15
C ASP A 279 -9.94 -4.45 -23.31
N SER A 280 -9.67 -5.68 -23.78
CA SER A 280 -9.88 -6.89 -22.99
C SER A 280 -9.02 -6.92 -21.72
N ALA A 281 -7.78 -6.43 -21.79
CA ALA A 281 -6.90 -6.35 -20.63
C ALA A 281 -7.41 -5.32 -19.61
N LYS A 282 -7.93 -4.17 -20.07
CA LYS A 282 -8.52 -3.14 -19.19
C LYS A 282 -9.70 -3.70 -18.40
N TRP A 283 -10.62 -4.42 -19.04
CA TRP A 283 -11.73 -5.08 -18.34
C TRP A 283 -11.28 -6.10 -17.28
N ILE A 284 -10.25 -6.89 -17.59
CA ILE A 284 -9.67 -7.84 -16.62
C ILE A 284 -9.09 -7.08 -15.41
N LEU A 285 -8.38 -5.97 -15.65
CA LEU A 285 -7.81 -5.14 -14.60
C LEU A 285 -8.89 -4.46 -13.74
N ASP A 286 -9.98 -3.99 -14.34
CA ASP A 286 -11.10 -3.38 -13.61
C ASP A 286 -11.73 -4.37 -12.61
N VAL A 287 -11.98 -5.61 -13.07
CA VAL A 287 -12.48 -6.68 -12.20
C VAL A 287 -11.47 -7.01 -11.09
N ALA A 288 -10.18 -7.08 -11.43
CA ALA A 288 -9.12 -7.35 -10.44
C ALA A 288 -9.01 -6.25 -9.38
N MET A 289 -9.16 -4.97 -9.74
CA MET A 289 -9.17 -3.84 -8.80
C MET A 289 -10.35 -3.91 -7.83
N ILE A 290 -11.55 -4.21 -8.34
CA ILE A 290 -12.76 -4.39 -7.52
C ILE A 290 -12.55 -5.55 -6.54
N LEU A 291 -12.03 -6.68 -7.03
CA LEU A 291 -11.72 -7.86 -6.22
C LEU A 291 -10.72 -7.54 -5.11
N GLY A 292 -9.66 -6.80 -5.44
CA GLY A 292 -8.67 -6.32 -4.47
C GLY A 292 -9.24 -5.36 -3.43
N ARG A 293 -10.21 -4.51 -3.82
CA ARG A 293 -10.77 -3.46 -2.95
C ARG A 293 -11.84 -3.98 -2.00
N LEU A 294 -12.65 -4.94 -2.43
CA LEU A 294 -13.74 -5.50 -1.61
C LEU A 294 -13.25 -6.50 -0.55
N GLU A 295 -11.97 -6.85 -0.54
CA GLU A 295 -11.40 -7.96 0.22
C GLU A 295 -12.02 -9.31 -0.21
N PHE A 296 -11.17 -10.24 -0.67
CA PHE A 296 -11.55 -11.50 -1.33
C PHE A 296 -12.68 -12.29 -0.62
N GLU A 297 -12.71 -12.26 0.71
CA GLU A 297 -13.69 -12.98 1.54
C GLU A 297 -15.12 -12.46 1.35
N THR A 298 -15.33 -11.16 1.18
CA THR A 298 -16.68 -10.58 1.06
C THR A 298 -17.32 -10.95 -0.27
N LEU A 299 -16.54 -10.94 -1.36
CA LEU A 299 -16.99 -11.37 -2.68
C LEU A 299 -17.28 -12.86 -2.73
N LEU A 300 -16.46 -13.68 -2.07
CA LEU A 300 -16.66 -15.12 -2.02
C LEU A 300 -17.97 -15.45 -1.29
N VAL A 301 -18.25 -14.77 -0.17
CA VAL A 301 -19.55 -14.88 0.53
C VAL A 301 -20.71 -14.48 -0.39
N LEU A 302 -20.58 -13.40 -1.16
CA LEU A 302 -21.61 -12.95 -2.09
C LEU A 302 -21.84 -13.93 -3.25
N LEU A 303 -20.85 -14.73 -3.63
CA LEU A 303 -21.00 -15.78 -4.65
C LEU A 303 -21.56 -17.09 -4.08
N MET A 304 -21.60 -17.26 -2.76
CA MET A 304 -22.14 -18.47 -2.13
C MET A 304 -23.67 -18.49 -2.24
N PRO A 305 -24.29 -19.56 -2.78
CA PRO A 305 -25.75 -19.66 -2.88
C PRO A 305 -26.47 -19.58 -1.52
N SER A 306 -25.79 -19.94 -0.43
CA SER A 306 -26.31 -19.83 0.93
C SER A 306 -26.55 -18.39 1.37
N PHE A 307 -25.80 -17.42 0.85
CA PHE A 307 -26.00 -16.00 1.16
C PHE A 307 -27.33 -15.46 0.60
N TRP A 308 -27.82 -16.03 -0.49
CA TRP A 308 -29.02 -15.59 -1.20
C TRP A 308 -30.30 -16.36 -0.83
N ARG A 309 -30.19 -17.33 0.08
CA ARG A 309 -31.30 -18.21 0.46
C ARG A 309 -32.08 -17.73 1.68
N ASP A 310 -31.70 -16.59 2.24
CA ASP A 310 -32.39 -15.86 3.33
C ASP A 310 -32.72 -14.42 2.88
#